data_AF-T1I663-F1
#
_entry.id   AF-T1I663-F1
#
_cell.length_a   1.000
_cell.length_b   1.000
_cell.length_c   1.000
_cell.angle_alpha   90.00
_cell.angle_beta   90.00
_cell.angle_gamma   90.00
#
_symmetry.space_group_name_H-M   'P 1'
#
loop_
_entity.id
_entity.type
_entity.pdbx_description
1 polymer ?
#
loop_
_entity_poly.entity_id
_entity_poly.type
_entity_poly.pdbx_seq_one_letter_code
_entity_poly.pdbx_strand_id
1 'polypeptide(L)'
;MRQNDETKGLKLPEFVKFCANRWKELTESQKNQYKIKAAADKQRYADQKKKYQSMVPKIVKRPMAAFLHFCKKERPKLKAKHPEWTVPQISSELAKKWRCISETQKLKFRKIAQRERQRFKLRECKKTKADESTDKSDDESE
;
A
#
# COMPACT_ATOMS: atom_id res chain seq x y z
N MET A 1 -32.15 15.02 26.35
CA MET A 1 -30.76 15.21 25.88
C MET A 1 -29.93 15.64 27.09
N ARG A 2 -28.95 14.86 27.55
CA ARG A 2 -28.12 15.29 28.70
C ARG A 2 -27.05 16.23 28.18
N GLN A 3 -27.20 17.52 28.49
CA GLN A 3 -26.16 18.51 28.32
C GLN A 3 -25.08 18.23 29.39
N ASN A 4 -23.87 17.85 28.97
CA ASN A 4 -22.75 17.67 29.89
C ASN A 4 -22.17 19.05 30.24
N ASP A 5 -22.74 19.69 31.27
CA ASP A 5 -22.29 20.99 31.76
C ASP A 5 -20.91 20.94 32.45
N GLU A 6 -20.42 19.75 32.81
CA GLU A 6 -19.14 19.54 33.51
C GLU A 6 -17.88 19.85 32.67
N THR A 7 -18.02 19.98 31.36
CA THR A 7 -16.88 20.25 30.45
C THR A 7 -16.96 21.61 29.77
N LYS A 8 -18.03 22.39 30.01
CA LYS A 8 -18.19 23.73 29.46
C LYS A 8 -17.24 24.68 30.21
N GLY A 9 -16.20 25.15 29.52
CA GLY A 9 -15.22 26.11 30.04
C GLY A 9 -13.85 25.54 30.40
N LEU A 10 -13.66 24.22 30.35
CA LEU A 10 -12.33 23.61 30.53
C LEU A 10 -11.43 23.89 29.33
N LYS A 11 -10.15 24.17 29.59
CA LYS A 11 -9.15 24.29 28.52
C LYS A 11 -8.90 22.91 27.91
N LEU A 12 -8.59 22.85 26.61
CA LEU A 12 -8.32 21.61 25.87
C LEU A 12 -7.42 20.59 26.62
N PRO A 13 -6.29 20.97 27.27
CA PRO A 13 -5.47 20.01 28.02
C PRO A 13 -6.17 19.41 29.24
N GLU A 14 -7.05 20.15 29.92
CA GLU A 14 -7.84 19.66 31.05
C GLU A 14 -8.96 18.74 30.58
N PHE A 15 -9.61 19.09 29.46
CA PHE A 15 -10.62 18.28 28.82
C PHE A 15 -10.07 16.91 28.37
N VAL A 16 -8.88 16.87 27.79
CA VAL A 16 -8.22 15.60 27.39
C VAL A 16 -7.95 14.71 28.62
N LYS A 17 -7.48 15.29 29.74
CA LYS A 17 -7.28 14.56 30.99
C LYS A 17 -8.60 14.03 31.57
N PHE A 18 -9.64 14.85 31.56
CA PHE A 18 -10.99 14.46 31.99
C PHE A 18 -11.52 13.27 31.18
N CYS A 19 -11.45 13.33 29.84
CA CYS A 19 -11.84 12.23 28.96
C CYS A 19 -11.04 10.94 29.24
N ALA A 20 -9.74 11.04 29.52
CA ALA A 20 -8.91 9.89 29.83
C ALA A 20 -9.31 9.22 31.15
N ASN A 21 -9.59 9.99 32.20
CA ASN A 21 -10.07 9.45 33.48
C ASN A 21 -11.46 8.82 33.33
N ARG A 22 -12.37 9.51 32.63
CA ARG A 22 -13.71 9.00 32.34
C ARG A 22 -13.64 7.68 31.57
N TRP A 23 -12.75 7.55 30.60
CA TRP A 23 -12.55 6.30 29.87
C TRP A 23 -12.07 5.16 30.77
N LYS A 24 -11.20 5.42 31.75
CA LYS A 24 -10.73 4.39 32.69
C LYS A 24 -11.87 3.86 33.56
N GLU A 25 -12.73 4.75 34.06
CA GLU A 25 -13.86 4.44 34.95
C GLU A 25 -15.03 3.72 34.25
N LEU A 26 -15.17 3.84 32.92
CA LEU A 26 -16.23 3.14 32.20
C LEU A 26 -16.08 1.62 32.30
N THR A 27 -17.20 0.91 32.47
CA THR A 27 -17.23 -0.56 32.48
C THR A 27 -17.00 -1.13 31.08
N GLU A 28 -16.61 -2.40 31.01
CA GLU A 28 -16.34 -3.06 29.73
C GLU A 28 -17.58 -3.08 28.82
N SER A 29 -18.78 -3.21 29.38
CA SER A 29 -20.04 -3.14 28.62
C SER A 29 -20.28 -1.77 27.99
N GLN A 30 -19.99 -0.68 28.71
CA GLN A 30 -20.09 0.68 28.19
C GLN A 30 -19.00 0.96 27.15
N LYS A 31 -17.76 0.51 27.39
CA LYS A 31 -16.66 0.55 26.42
C LYS A 31 -17.01 -0.23 25.15
N ASN A 32 -17.71 -1.35 25.26
CA ASN A 32 -18.09 -2.18 24.13
C ASN A 32 -18.96 -1.42 23.11
N GLN A 33 -19.85 -0.53 23.56
CA GLN A 33 -20.63 0.32 22.64
C GLN A 33 -19.71 1.22 21.79
N TYR A 34 -18.65 1.78 22.38
CA TYR A 34 -17.66 2.58 21.66
C TYR A 34 -16.80 1.71 20.74
N LYS A 35 -16.44 0.48 21.15
CA LYS A 35 -15.73 -0.49 20.30
C LYS A 35 -16.54 -0.88 19.06
N ILE A 36 -17.84 -1.14 19.22
CA ILE A 36 -18.75 -1.45 18.10
C ILE A 36 -18.82 -0.25 17.14
N LYS A 37 -19.02 0.97 17.67
CA LYS A 37 -19.03 2.19 16.85
C LYS A 37 -17.70 2.39 16.12
N ALA A 38 -16.56 2.17 16.79
CA ALA A 38 -15.24 2.27 16.18
C ALA A 38 -15.02 1.20 15.10
N ALA A 39 -15.52 -0.03 15.29
CA ALA A 39 -15.46 -1.08 14.29
C ALA A 39 -16.30 -0.74 13.05
N ALA A 40 -17.52 -0.23 13.25
CA ALA A 40 -18.39 0.25 12.16
C ALA A 40 -17.76 1.42 11.39
N ASP A 41 -17.14 2.36 12.11
CA ASP A 41 -16.41 3.50 11.52
C ASP A 41 -15.21 3.05 10.68
N LYS A 42 -14.42 2.10 11.23
CA LYS A 42 -13.30 1.47 10.51
C LYS A 42 -13.75 0.80 9.21
N GLN A 43 -14.91 0.13 9.24
CA GLN A 43 -15.49 -0.48 8.05
C GLN A 43 -15.90 0.58 7.03
N ARG A 44 -16.63 1.62 7.45
CA ARG A 44 -17.01 2.76 6.59
C ARG A 44 -15.79 3.38 5.90
N TYR A 45 -14.73 3.63 6.67
CA TYR A 45 -13.48 4.19 6.14
C TYR A 45 -12.80 3.24 5.14
N ALA A 46 -12.77 1.93 5.42
CA ALA A 46 -12.21 0.94 4.50
C ALA A 46 -12.97 0.92 3.16
N ASP A 47 -14.30 0.97 3.19
CA ASP A 47 -15.14 1.00 1.99
C ASP A 47 -14.96 2.31 1.20
N GLN A 48 -14.92 3.45 1.89
CA GLN A 48 -14.65 4.75 1.27
C GLN A 48 -13.26 4.79 0.63
N LYS A 49 -12.24 4.26 1.32
CA LYS A 49 -10.87 4.16 0.81
C LYS A 49 -10.79 3.25 -0.42
N LYS A 50 -11.53 2.14 -0.43
CA LYS A 50 -11.62 1.23 -1.58
C LYS A 50 -12.29 1.91 -2.78
N LYS A 51 -13.39 2.63 -2.55
CA LYS A 51 -14.07 3.42 -3.59
C LYS A 51 -13.14 4.48 -4.18
N TYR A 52 -12.46 5.26 -3.33
CA TYR A 52 -11.46 6.23 -3.76
C TYR A 52 -10.32 5.58 -4.57
N GLN A 53 -9.76 4.47 -4.10
CA GLN A 53 -8.70 3.74 -4.82
C GLN A 53 -9.17 3.18 -6.18
N SER A 54 -10.47 2.93 -6.35
CA SER A 54 -11.03 2.51 -7.65
C SER A 54 -11.22 3.68 -8.62
N MET A 55 -11.47 4.89 -8.09
CA MET A 55 -11.61 6.12 -8.87
C MET A 55 -10.25 6.67 -9.30
N VAL A 56 -9.22 6.50 -8.47
CA VAL A 56 -7.86 6.92 -8.83
C VAL A 56 -7.34 6.02 -9.96
N PRO A 57 -6.89 6.60 -11.10
CA PRO A 57 -6.31 5.83 -12.18
C PRO A 57 -5.18 4.94 -11.66
N LYS A 58 -5.26 3.64 -11.94
CA LYS A 58 -4.21 2.69 -11.54
C LYS A 58 -2.90 3.08 -12.22
N ILE A 59 -1.95 3.57 -11.41
CA ILE A 59 -0.58 3.86 -11.85
C ILE A 59 0.09 2.52 -12.15
N VAL A 60 0.48 2.32 -13.41
CA VAL A 60 1.22 1.13 -13.80
C VAL A 60 2.65 1.29 -13.26
N LYS A 61 3.03 0.43 -12.33
CA LYS A 61 4.38 0.46 -11.74
C LYS A 61 5.40 0.04 -12.79
N ARG A 62 6.55 0.73 -12.81
CA ARG A 62 7.66 0.43 -13.72
C ARG A 62 8.10 -1.05 -13.58
N PRO A 63 8.48 -1.70 -14.69
CA PRO A 63 8.92 -3.09 -14.68
C PRO A 63 10.23 -3.22 -13.90
N MET A 64 10.39 -4.34 -13.19
CA MET A 64 11.58 -4.60 -12.39
C MET A 64 12.81 -4.89 -13.28
N ALA A 65 13.98 -4.44 -12.83
CA ALA A 65 15.25 -4.78 -13.47
C ALA A 65 15.63 -6.26 -13.26
N ALA A 66 16.56 -6.77 -14.07
CA ALA A 66 17.03 -8.16 -14.01
C ALA A 66 17.49 -8.59 -12.61
N PHE A 67 18.24 -7.72 -11.92
CA PHE A 67 18.69 -7.95 -10.55
C PHE A 67 17.53 -8.09 -9.55
N LEU A 68 16.47 -7.29 -9.68
CA LEU A 68 15.32 -7.38 -8.78
C LEU A 68 14.53 -8.67 -8.97
N HIS A 69 14.47 -9.21 -10.19
CA HIS A 69 13.91 -10.54 -10.45
C HIS A 69 14.74 -11.65 -9.78
N PHE A 70 16.07 -11.51 -9.79
CA PHE A 70 16.96 -12.42 -9.07
C PHE A 70 16.75 -12.34 -7.54
N CYS A 71 16.74 -11.12 -6.99
CA CYS A 71 16.48 -10.89 -5.56
C CYS A 71 15.13 -11.45 -5.13
N LYS A 72 14.07 -11.30 -5.92
CA LYS A 72 12.75 -11.85 -5.62
C LYS A 72 12.78 -13.37 -5.43
N LYS A 73 13.60 -14.08 -6.21
CA LYS A 73 13.73 -15.55 -6.16
C LYS A 73 14.65 -16.03 -5.03
N GLU A 74 15.74 -15.31 -4.77
CA GLU A 74 16.79 -15.76 -3.85
C GLU A 74 16.63 -15.21 -2.43
N ARG A 75 15.98 -14.05 -2.24
CA ARG A 75 15.70 -13.47 -0.92
C ARG A 75 14.96 -14.40 0.04
N PRO A 76 13.87 -15.11 -0.35
CA PRO A 76 13.22 -16.05 0.57
C PRO A 76 14.13 -17.23 0.96
N LYS A 77 14.99 -17.68 0.04
CA LYS A 77 15.95 -18.76 0.33
C LYS A 77 17.02 -18.32 1.33
N LEU A 78 17.55 -17.11 1.16
CA LEU A 78 18.52 -16.54 2.10
C LEU A 78 17.88 -16.25 3.45
N LYS A 79 16.65 -15.74 3.49
CA LYS A 79 15.92 -15.53 4.74
C LYS A 79 15.61 -16.84 5.47
N ALA A 80 15.33 -17.92 4.73
CA ALA A 80 15.12 -19.24 5.32
C ALA A 80 16.41 -19.82 5.93
N LYS A 81 17.59 -19.52 5.34
CA LYS A 81 18.89 -19.95 5.86
C LYS A 81 19.40 -19.07 7.00
N HIS A 82 19.11 -17.78 6.94
CA HIS A 82 19.51 -16.79 7.93
C HIS A 82 18.27 -15.99 8.36
N PRO A 83 17.42 -16.57 9.22
CA PRO A 83 16.22 -15.88 9.72
C PRO A 83 16.57 -14.64 10.56
N GLU A 84 17.75 -14.64 11.19
CA GLU A 84 18.30 -13.55 11.99
C GLU A 84 18.80 -12.35 11.16
N TRP A 85 19.03 -12.53 9.85
CA TRP A 85 19.58 -11.46 9.03
C TRP A 85 18.54 -10.39 8.68
N THR A 86 18.93 -9.14 8.90
CA THR A 86 18.11 -7.99 8.53
C THR A 86 18.09 -7.80 7.02
N VAL A 87 17.02 -7.21 6.49
CA VAL A 87 16.84 -6.96 5.04
C VAL A 87 18.05 -6.33 4.35
N PRO A 88 18.78 -5.35 4.94
CA PRO A 88 19.98 -4.78 4.32
C PRO A 88 21.13 -5.79 4.18
N GLN A 89 21.33 -6.65 5.19
CA GLN A 89 22.38 -7.69 5.16
C GLN A 89 22.12 -8.70 4.05
N ILE A 90 20.87 -9.19 3.94
CA ILE A 90 20.45 -10.10 2.86
C ILE A 90 20.63 -9.43 1.48
N SER A 91 20.29 -8.14 1.37
CA SER A 91 20.40 -7.40 0.11
C SER A 91 21.85 -7.19 -0.31
N SER A 92 22.76 -6.92 0.64
CA SER A 92 24.20 -6.82 0.40
C SER A 92 24.77 -8.14 -0.11
N GLU A 93 24.39 -9.26 0.51
CA GLU A 93 24.85 -10.58 0.12
C GLU A 93 24.32 -11.00 -1.28
N LEU A 94 23.07 -10.66 -1.58
CA LEU A 94 22.50 -10.84 -2.92
C LEU A 94 23.23 -10.02 -3.99
N ALA A 95 23.64 -8.79 -3.66
CA ALA A 95 24.39 -7.94 -4.58
C ALA A 95 25.77 -8.54 -4.91
N LYS A 96 26.48 -9.08 -3.90
CA LYS A 96 27.73 -9.83 -4.11
C LYS A 96 27.49 -11.06 -5.00
N LYS A 97 26.48 -11.87 -4.67
CA LYS A 97 26.12 -13.07 -5.44
C LYS A 97 25.76 -12.77 -6.89
N TRP A 98 25.12 -11.62 -7.15
CA TRP A 98 24.80 -11.17 -8.51
C TRP A 98 26.04 -10.76 -9.32
N ARG A 99 27.08 -10.21 -8.69
CA ARG A 99 28.34 -9.91 -9.39
C ARG A 99 29.02 -11.20 -9.87
N CYS A 100 29.03 -12.23 -9.01
CA CYS A 100 29.67 -13.52 -9.27
C CYS A 100 28.85 -14.52 -10.10
N ILE A 101 27.59 -14.22 -10.44
CA ILE A 101 26.75 -15.17 -11.19
C ILE A 101 27.21 -15.28 -12.66
N SER A 102 27.06 -16.48 -13.25
CA SER A 102 27.45 -16.74 -14.64
C SER A 102 26.65 -15.89 -15.64
N GLU A 103 27.28 -15.57 -16.78
CA GLU A 103 26.64 -14.75 -17.82
C GLU A 103 25.37 -15.41 -18.37
N THR A 104 25.31 -16.74 -18.41
CA THR A 104 24.11 -17.50 -18.83
C THR A 104 22.92 -17.26 -17.90
N GLN A 105 23.15 -17.21 -16.59
CA GLN A 105 22.10 -16.88 -15.61
C GLN A 105 21.73 -15.41 -15.68
N LYS A 106 22.72 -14.50 -15.79
CA LYS A 106 22.45 -13.05 -15.99
C LYS A 106 21.57 -12.83 -17.22
N LEU A 107 21.86 -13.52 -18.32
CA LEU A 107 21.12 -13.44 -19.58
C LEU A 107 19.67 -13.89 -19.41
N LYS A 108 19.41 -14.98 -18.67
CA LYS A 108 18.04 -15.42 -18.37
C LYS A 108 17.24 -14.34 -17.66
N PHE A 109 17.82 -13.70 -16.63
CA PHE A 109 17.14 -12.62 -15.91
C PHE A 109 17.03 -11.32 -16.73
N ARG A 110 18.00 -11.01 -17.59
CA ARG A 110 17.91 -9.93 -18.58
C ARG A 110 16.75 -10.14 -19.55
N LYS A 111 16.59 -11.36 -20.10
CA LYS A 111 15.45 -11.71 -20.97
C LYS A 111 14.10 -11.58 -20.25
N ILE A 112 14.02 -12.00 -18.98
CA ILE A 112 12.81 -11.81 -18.16
C ILE A 112 12.50 -10.33 -17.99
N ALA A 113 13.49 -9.52 -17.60
CA ALA A 113 13.32 -8.08 -17.42
C ALA A 113 12.96 -7.37 -18.75
N GLN A 114 13.55 -7.78 -19.87
CA GLN A 114 13.23 -7.26 -21.20
C GLN A 114 11.77 -7.59 -21.59
N ARG A 115 11.32 -8.82 -21.36
CA ARG A 115 9.94 -9.22 -21.60
C ARG A 115 8.96 -8.42 -20.74
N GLU A 116 9.26 -8.24 -19.47
CA GLU A 116 8.43 -7.41 -18.57
C GLU A 116 8.43 -5.94 -19.01
N ARG A 117 9.56 -5.42 -19.51
CA ARG A 117 9.64 -4.07 -20.10
C ARG A 117 8.79 -3.91 -21.35
N GLN A 118 8.81 -4.90 -22.25
CA GLN A 118 7.97 -4.91 -23.44
C GLN A 118 6.48 -5.00 -23.07
N ARG A 119 6.12 -5.86 -22.11
CA ARG A 119 4.75 -5.96 -21.59
C ARG A 119 4.28 -4.64 -20.98
N PHE A 120 5.12 -3.96 -20.23
CA PHE A 120 4.83 -2.64 -19.68
C PHE A 120 4.62 -1.61 -20.80
N LYS A 121 5.53 -1.52 -21.77
CA LYS A 121 5.42 -0.60 -22.91
C LYS A 121 4.11 -0.81 -23.70
N LEU A 122 3.71 -2.07 -23.91
CA LEU A 122 2.45 -2.39 -24.58
C LEU A 122 1.22 -1.97 -23.75
N ARG A 123 1.24 -2.16 -22.43
CA ARG A 123 0.16 -1.73 -21.54
C ARG A 123 0.00 -0.21 -21.51
N GLU A 124 1.10 0.52 -21.43
CA GLU A 124 1.09 1.98 -21.49
C GLU A 124 0.54 2.48 -22.83
N CYS A 125 1.01 1.91 -23.96
CA CYS A 125 0.51 2.26 -25.29
C CYS A 125 -0.98 1.95 -25.51
N LYS A 126 -1.48 0.85 -24.93
CA LYS A 126 -2.93 0.53 -24.97
C LYS A 126 -3.75 1.49 -24.13
N LYS A 127 -3.21 1.98 -23.02
CA LYS A 127 -3.89 2.94 -22.15
C LYS A 127 -4.02 4.31 -22.83
N THR A 128 -2.94 4.83 -23.40
CA THR A 128 -2.99 6.12 -24.12
C THR A 128 -3.96 6.10 -25.30
N LYS A 129 -4.04 4.99 -26.05
CA LYS A 129 -4.98 4.85 -27.17
C LYS A 129 -6.45 4.73 -26.74
N ALA A 130 -6.71 4.16 -25.56
CA ALA A 130 -8.07 4.07 -25.02
C ALA A 130 -8.56 5.46 -24.56
N ASP A 131 -7.71 6.20 -23.86
CA ASP A 131 -8.02 7.56 -23.40
C ASP A 131 -8.25 8.52 -24.59
N GLU A 132 -7.48 8.39 -25.69
CA GLU A 132 -7.63 9.19 -26.93
C GLU A 132 -8.89 8.84 -27.74
N SER A 133 -9.46 7.64 -27.58
CA SER A 133 -10.71 7.23 -28.26
C SER A 133 -11.99 7.67 -27.55
N THR A 134 -11.90 8.11 -26.30
CA THR A 134 -13.03 8.58 -25.48
C THR A 134 -13.24 10.10 -25.54
N ASP A 135 -12.39 10.84 -26.25
CA ASP A 135 -12.42 12.31 -26.34
C ASP A 135 -12.88 12.81 -27.73
N LYS A 136 -13.54 11.95 -28.53
CA LYS A 136 -14.04 12.26 -29.89
C LYS A 136 -15.51 11.88 -30.10
N SER A 137 -16.34 11.99 -29.08
CA SER A 137 -17.78 11.70 -29.20
C SER A 137 -18.66 12.66 -28.39
N ASP A 138 -18.40 13.97 -28.47
CA ASP A 138 -19.32 15.02 -28.02
C ASP A 138 -18.92 16.36 -28.70
N ASP A 139 -19.15 16.52 -30.00
CA ASP A 139 -19.49 17.82 -30.65
C ASP A 139 -19.73 17.60 -32.15
N GLU A 140 -20.93 17.16 -32.53
CA GLU A 140 -21.53 17.35 -33.87
C GLU A 140 -22.99 16.88 -33.77
N SER A 141 -23.88 17.79 -33.33
CA SER A 141 -25.33 17.70 -33.52
C SER A 141 -25.93 19.10 -33.37
N GLU A 142 -25.93 19.79 -34.51
CA GLU A 142 -26.97 20.69 -35.07
C GLU A 142 -27.30 22.03 -34.39
#